data_AF-A0A8T4L0Y1-F1
#
_entry.id   AF-A0A8T4L0Y1-F1
#
_cell.length_a   1.000
_cell.length_b   1.000
_cell.length_c   1.000
_cell.angle_alpha   90.00
_cell.angle_beta   90.00
_cell.angle_gamma   90.00
#
_symmetry.space_group_name_H-M   'P 1'
#
loop_
_entity.id
_entity.type
_entity.pdbx_description
1 polymer ?
#
loop_
_entity_poly.entity_id
_entity_poly.type
_entity_poly.pdbx_seq_one_letter_code
_entity_poly.pdbx_strand_id
1 'polypeptide(L)'
;MYRYTGIKEIITMSNKNSNRVYKDESYFKPEKCPLCESEEIIKWGFRYNCTTKKRRYKCNSCKKLFVVDDGFSKCKKKREMITACLDLYMNGMSLRKVATHVNQFSDKEVSHMSILRWIRRYVMTIKPFTNSLNLNLSGVYHADEIYIKCNKEQHYLFDLIDKETRFLVATHYAKEKGLDGAKGLFRKTRQRAEKPLCVYTDGLQAYVNVVSDTWYSNKNPRKKGIEHIRIIDRHDYRNNMIERIQGTIRERVKVMRGFKNPKSAEQILEMFVIWYNFLRVHQGIGMTPAQKAGIELKLGKDKWLNLVYRSKIQA
;
A
#
# COMPACT_ATOMS: atom_id res chain seq x y z
N MET A 1 9.99 -1.60 -18.85
CA MET A 1 8.80 -0.89 -18.34
C MET A 1 7.63 -1.32 -19.23
N TYR A 2 6.59 -1.96 -18.70
CA TYR A 2 5.54 -2.54 -19.54
C TYR A 2 4.36 -1.57 -19.65
N ARG A 3 4.03 -1.10 -20.86
CA ARG A 3 2.84 -0.25 -21.08
C ARG A 3 1.64 -1.13 -21.41
N TYR A 4 0.59 -1.04 -20.59
CA TYR A 4 -0.71 -1.68 -20.79
C TYR A 4 -1.79 -0.59 -20.77
N THR A 5 -2.84 -0.68 -21.58
CA THR A 5 -4.01 0.22 -21.50
C THR A 5 -5.33 -0.56 -21.47
N GLY A 6 -6.33 0.06 -20.84
CA GLY A 6 -7.75 -0.34 -20.88
C GLY A 6 -8.21 -1.21 -19.71
N ILE A 7 -8.95 -0.62 -18.77
CA ILE A 7 -9.99 -1.34 -18.02
C ILE A 7 -11.28 -1.11 -18.81
N LYS A 8 -11.63 -2.01 -19.74
CA LYS A 8 -13.03 -2.02 -20.21
C LYS A 8 -13.87 -2.49 -19.03
N GLU A 9 -15.02 -1.85 -18.86
CA GLU A 9 -15.99 -2.06 -17.79
C GLU A 9 -16.16 -3.54 -17.44
N ILE A 10 -16.37 -3.82 -16.15
CA ILE A 10 -16.63 -5.15 -15.63
C ILE A 10 -17.97 -5.63 -16.19
N ILE A 11 -17.97 -6.17 -17.41
CA ILE A 11 -19.09 -6.91 -17.95
C ILE A 11 -18.95 -8.33 -17.44
N THR A 12 -19.72 -8.66 -16.40
CA THR A 12 -19.96 -10.04 -16.00
C THR A 12 -20.72 -10.75 -17.12
N MET A 13 -20.03 -11.57 -17.92
CA MET A 13 -20.69 -12.58 -18.75
C MET A 13 -20.53 -13.95 -18.10
N SER A 14 -21.66 -14.56 -17.73
CA SER A 14 -21.75 -15.96 -17.33
C SER A 14 -21.76 -16.85 -18.57
N ASN A 15 -20.79 -17.74 -18.72
CA ASN A 15 -20.81 -18.74 -19.78
C ASN A 15 -21.05 -20.15 -19.19
N LYS A 16 -22.21 -20.72 -19.54
CA LYS A 16 -22.63 -22.10 -19.22
C LYS A 16 -22.07 -23.03 -20.29
N ASN A 17 -20.94 -23.70 -20.03
CA ASN A 17 -20.58 -25.03 -20.56
C ASN A 17 -19.07 -25.30 -20.40
N SER A 18 -18.71 -25.77 -19.21
CA SER A 18 -17.64 -26.73 -18.93
C SER A 18 -17.64 -26.98 -17.42
N ASN A 19 -17.37 -28.20 -16.96
CA ASN A 19 -17.27 -28.54 -15.51
C ASN A 19 -16.07 -27.84 -14.80
N ARG A 20 -15.46 -26.83 -15.42
CA ARG A 20 -14.51 -25.90 -14.81
C ARG A 20 -14.88 -24.48 -15.20
N VAL A 21 -15.53 -23.75 -14.30
CA VAL A 21 -15.83 -22.33 -14.49
C VAL A 21 -14.53 -21.52 -14.35
N TYR A 22 -13.90 -21.23 -15.49
CA TYR A 22 -12.82 -20.25 -15.57
C TYR A 22 -13.45 -18.87 -15.77
N LYS A 23 -13.46 -18.00 -14.74
CA LYS A 23 -13.81 -16.59 -14.94
C LYS A 23 -12.76 -15.93 -15.83
N ASP A 24 -13.26 -15.19 -16.82
CA ASP A 24 -12.58 -14.88 -18.07
C ASP A 24 -11.41 -13.90 -18.02
N GLU A 25 -10.70 -13.95 -19.15
CA GLU A 25 -9.77 -13.04 -19.84
C GLU A 25 -8.70 -12.23 -19.08
N SER A 26 -7.53 -12.12 -19.72
CA SER A 26 -6.53 -11.13 -19.36
C SER A 26 -7.18 -9.74 -19.43
N TYR A 27 -7.30 -9.06 -18.30
CA TYR A 27 -7.79 -7.68 -18.24
C TYR A 27 -6.95 -6.68 -19.04
N PHE A 28 -5.79 -7.12 -19.54
CA PHE A 28 -4.81 -6.28 -20.20
C PHE A 28 -4.55 -6.76 -21.62
N LYS A 29 -4.66 -5.82 -22.56
CA LYS A 29 -4.12 -5.96 -23.91
C LYS A 29 -2.70 -5.38 -23.90
N PRO A 30 -1.66 -6.14 -24.28
CA PRO A 30 -0.32 -5.61 -24.42
C PRO A 30 -0.24 -4.68 -25.64
N GLU A 31 0.38 -3.51 -25.46
CA GLU A 31 0.71 -2.61 -26.58
C GLU A 31 2.04 -2.99 -27.21
N LYS A 32 3.02 -3.36 -26.39
CA LYS A 32 4.39 -3.66 -26.81
C LYS A 32 4.85 -5.04 -26.36
N CYS A 33 5.69 -5.67 -27.18
CA CYS A 33 6.33 -6.91 -26.83
C CYS A 33 7.25 -6.71 -25.62
N PRO A 34 7.14 -7.53 -24.56
CA PRO A 34 7.96 -7.38 -23.36
C PRO A 34 9.46 -7.67 -23.57
N LEU A 35 9.86 -8.14 -24.76
CA LEU A 35 11.20 -8.63 -25.07
C LEU A 35 11.91 -7.81 -26.15
N CYS A 36 11.18 -7.20 -27.07
CA CYS A 36 11.74 -6.39 -28.16
C CYS A 36 10.99 -5.08 -28.43
N GLU A 37 10.01 -4.73 -27.58
CA GLU A 37 9.22 -3.49 -27.63
C GLU A 37 8.39 -3.24 -28.90
N SER A 38 8.41 -4.15 -29.88
CA SER A 38 7.57 -4.09 -31.08
C SER A 38 6.07 -4.13 -30.74
N GLU A 39 5.29 -3.34 -31.48
CA GLU A 39 3.82 -3.25 -31.38
C GLU A 39 3.10 -4.33 -32.20
N GLU A 40 3.85 -5.13 -32.98
CA GLU A 40 3.29 -6.19 -33.82
C GLU A 40 2.91 -7.42 -32.98
N ILE A 41 1.80 -7.33 -32.26
CA ILE A 41 1.35 -8.35 -31.32
C ILE A 41 0.00 -8.91 -31.74
N ILE A 42 -0.07 -10.24 -31.84
CA ILE A 42 -1.31 -10.96 -32.13
C ILE A 42 -1.73 -11.86 -30.95
N LYS A 43 -3.04 -12.09 -30.82
CA LYS A 43 -3.57 -13.09 -29.89
C LYS A 43 -3.15 -14.49 -30.37
N TRP A 44 -2.65 -15.33 -29.47
CA TRP A 44 -2.14 -16.66 -29.80
C TRP A 44 -2.64 -17.72 -28.80
N GLY A 45 -3.94 -18.02 -28.85
CA GLY A 45 -4.56 -19.02 -27.99
C GLY A 45 -4.52 -18.68 -26.49
N PHE A 46 -4.43 -19.70 -25.65
CA PHE A 46 -4.47 -19.56 -24.20
C PHE A 46 -3.42 -20.42 -23.50
N ARG A 47 -3.00 -19.99 -22.31
CA ARG A 47 -2.28 -20.79 -21.33
C ARG A 47 -3.26 -21.20 -20.24
N TYR A 48 -3.32 -22.49 -19.98
CA TYR A 48 -4.11 -23.05 -18.88
C TYR A 48 -3.18 -23.40 -17.72
N ASN A 49 -3.51 -22.90 -16.53
CA ASN A 49 -2.97 -23.38 -15.28
C ASN A 49 -4.10 -24.04 -14.47
N CYS A 50 -3.75 -24.69 -13.36
CA CYS A 50 -4.70 -25.39 -12.49
C CYS A 50 -5.84 -24.50 -11.93
N THR A 51 -5.69 -23.18 -11.98
CA THR A 51 -6.62 -22.20 -11.38
C THR A 51 -6.97 -21.03 -12.28
N THR A 52 -6.27 -20.85 -13.42
CA THR A 52 -6.43 -19.66 -14.26
C THR A 52 -6.25 -20.02 -15.73
N LYS A 53 -7.12 -19.48 -16.58
CA LYS A 53 -6.95 -19.42 -18.04
C LYS A 53 -6.42 -18.02 -18.38
N LYS A 54 -5.27 -17.92 -19.05
CA LYS A 54 -4.68 -16.63 -19.44
C LYS A 54 -4.51 -16.56 -20.96
N ARG A 55 -4.80 -15.39 -21.54
CA ARG A 55 -4.54 -15.13 -22.96
C ARG A 55 -3.04 -15.17 -23.23
N ARG A 56 -2.62 -15.88 -24.28
CA ARG A 56 -1.26 -15.83 -24.80
C ARG A 56 -1.19 -14.89 -25.99
N TYR A 57 -0.05 -14.26 -26.15
CA TYR A 57 0.26 -13.34 -27.25
C TYR A 57 1.55 -13.78 -27.95
N LYS A 58 1.62 -13.51 -29.25
CA LYS A 58 2.82 -13.70 -30.08
C LYS A 58 3.26 -12.35 -30.62
N CYS A 59 4.55 -12.04 -30.51
CA CYS A 59 5.14 -10.92 -31.23
C CYS A 59 5.57 -11.37 -32.62
N ASN A 60 5.15 -10.66 -33.67
CA ASN A 60 5.52 -11.00 -35.05
C ASN A 60 6.93 -10.53 -35.41
N SER A 61 7.47 -9.50 -34.75
CA SER A 61 8.86 -9.07 -34.93
C SER A 61 9.86 -10.11 -34.37
N CYS A 62 9.82 -10.42 -33.06
CA CYS A 62 10.78 -11.36 -32.45
C CYS A 62 10.31 -12.83 -32.38
N LYS A 63 9.10 -13.13 -32.87
CA LYS A 63 8.45 -14.46 -32.86
C LYS A 63 8.21 -15.09 -31.48
N LYS A 64 8.56 -14.43 -30.38
CA LYS A 64 8.41 -14.96 -29.02
C LYS A 64 6.95 -14.92 -28.54
N LEU A 65 6.58 -15.93 -27.75
CA LEU A 65 5.29 -16.05 -27.08
C LEU A 65 5.38 -15.52 -25.64
N PHE A 66 4.33 -14.82 -25.20
CA PHE A 66 4.27 -14.31 -23.83
C PHE A 66 2.84 -14.24 -23.28
N VAL A 67 2.73 -13.99 -21.97
CA VAL A 67 1.49 -13.73 -21.25
C VAL A 67 1.68 -12.45 -20.45
N VAL A 68 0.67 -11.59 -20.41
CA VAL A 68 0.72 -10.35 -19.64
C VAL A 68 0.82 -10.65 -18.13
N ASP A 69 1.74 -9.96 -17.45
CA ASP A 69 1.82 -10.01 -15.99
C ASP A 69 0.77 -9.11 -15.35
N ASP A 70 -0.34 -9.72 -14.97
CA ASP A 70 -1.43 -9.10 -14.21
C ASP A 70 -1.13 -8.98 -12.70
N GLY A 71 0.12 -9.19 -12.26
CA GLY A 71 0.50 -9.15 -10.84
C GLY A 71 0.28 -10.46 -10.09
N PHE A 72 -0.36 -11.45 -10.71
CA PHE A 72 -0.55 -12.80 -10.17
C PHE A 72 0.24 -13.86 -10.97
N SER A 73 1.24 -13.43 -11.74
CA SER A 73 2.18 -14.37 -12.38
C SER A 73 2.83 -15.28 -11.34
N LYS A 74 3.07 -16.54 -11.73
CA LYS A 74 3.68 -17.59 -10.88
C LYS A 74 2.89 -17.90 -9.58
N CYS A 75 1.64 -17.45 -9.45
CA CYS A 75 0.75 -17.87 -8.36
C CYS A 75 -0.04 -19.12 -8.74
N LYS A 76 -0.04 -20.15 -7.88
CA LYS A 76 -0.82 -21.38 -8.07
C LYS A 76 -2.28 -21.26 -7.59
N LYS A 77 -2.54 -20.37 -6.62
CA LYS A 77 -3.87 -20.15 -6.04
C LYS A 77 -4.68 -19.15 -6.86
N LYS A 78 -6.00 -19.21 -6.76
CA LYS A 78 -6.92 -18.25 -7.39
C LYS A 78 -6.61 -16.84 -6.86
N ARG A 79 -6.72 -15.84 -7.73
CA ARG A 79 -6.40 -14.43 -7.40
C ARG A 79 -7.30 -13.91 -6.27
N GLU A 80 -8.58 -14.25 -6.30
CA GLU A 80 -9.59 -13.87 -5.32
C GLU A 80 -9.31 -14.44 -3.94
N MET A 81 -8.76 -15.67 -3.88
CA MET A 81 -8.34 -16.28 -2.62
C MET A 81 -7.13 -15.54 -2.04
N ILE A 82 -6.18 -15.16 -2.89
CA ILE A 82 -4.99 -14.42 -2.47
C ILE A 82 -5.42 -13.06 -1.90
N THR A 83 -6.26 -12.32 -2.61
CA THR A 83 -6.74 -10.99 -2.19
C THR A 83 -7.62 -11.07 -0.94
N ALA A 84 -8.46 -12.09 -0.82
CA ALA A 84 -9.20 -12.37 0.42
C ALA A 84 -8.26 -12.63 1.61
N CYS A 85 -7.17 -13.38 1.44
CA CYS A 85 -6.18 -13.57 2.50
C CYS A 85 -5.52 -12.25 2.94
N LEU A 86 -5.21 -11.35 1.99
CA LEU A 86 -4.64 -10.04 2.30
C LEU A 86 -5.64 -9.19 3.09
N ASP A 87 -6.90 -9.20 2.66
CA ASP A 87 -7.97 -8.44 3.30
C ASP A 87 -8.26 -8.92 4.73
N LEU A 88 -8.48 -10.21 4.92
CA LEU A 88 -8.68 -10.80 6.25
C LEU A 88 -7.51 -10.53 7.19
N TYR A 89 -6.29 -10.61 6.67
CA TYR A 89 -5.11 -10.27 7.45
C TYR A 89 -5.12 -8.80 7.87
N MET A 90 -5.42 -7.86 6.96
CA MET A 90 -5.43 -6.44 7.32
C MET A 90 -6.59 -6.03 8.21
N ASN A 91 -7.72 -6.73 8.11
CA ASN A 91 -8.86 -6.57 9.01
C ASN A 91 -8.67 -7.31 10.36
N GLY A 92 -7.43 -7.49 10.81
CA GLY A 92 -7.14 -7.87 12.20
C GLY A 92 -6.91 -9.37 12.44
N MET A 93 -7.04 -10.25 11.44
CA MET A 93 -6.74 -11.68 11.66
C MET A 93 -5.23 -11.95 11.68
N SER A 94 -4.79 -12.93 12.48
CA SER A 94 -3.42 -13.43 12.43
C SER A 94 -3.21 -14.32 11.20
N LEU A 95 -1.97 -14.45 10.71
CA LEU A 95 -1.67 -15.29 9.53
C LEU A 95 -2.18 -16.74 9.69
N ARG A 96 -2.10 -17.29 10.90
CA ARG A 96 -2.61 -18.63 11.20
C ARG A 96 -4.14 -18.68 11.15
N LYS A 97 -4.83 -17.70 11.75
CA LYS A 97 -6.29 -17.61 11.68
C LYS A 97 -6.78 -17.45 10.24
N VAL A 98 -6.11 -16.65 9.42
CA VAL A 98 -6.45 -16.51 7.99
C VAL A 98 -6.29 -17.84 7.27
N ALA A 99 -5.16 -18.54 7.47
CA ALA A 99 -4.94 -19.86 6.87
C ALA A 99 -6.03 -20.85 7.29
N THR A 100 -6.36 -20.94 8.59
CA THR A 100 -7.43 -21.80 9.09
C THR A 100 -8.77 -21.47 8.44
N HIS A 101 -9.16 -20.18 8.42
CA HIS A 101 -10.43 -19.76 7.85
C HIS A 101 -10.53 -20.07 6.35
N VAL A 102 -9.51 -19.77 5.56
CA VAL A 102 -9.53 -20.01 4.11
C VAL A 102 -9.50 -21.50 3.79
N ASN A 103 -8.79 -22.32 4.58
CA ASN A 103 -8.72 -23.76 4.37
C ASN A 103 -10.03 -24.49 4.70
N GLN A 104 -10.90 -23.93 5.55
CA GLN A 104 -12.24 -24.49 5.80
C GLN A 104 -13.12 -24.53 4.54
N PHE A 105 -12.89 -23.63 3.59
CA PHE A 105 -13.73 -23.45 2.40
C PHE A 105 -12.97 -23.67 1.08
N SER A 106 -11.81 -24.32 1.14
CA SER A 106 -10.91 -24.46 -0.01
C SER A 106 -10.36 -25.88 -0.13
N ASP A 107 -10.56 -26.49 -1.30
CA ASP A 107 -9.97 -27.80 -1.64
C ASP A 107 -8.44 -27.80 -1.68
N LYS A 108 -7.82 -26.61 -1.69
CA LYS A 108 -6.36 -26.47 -1.77
C LYS A 108 -5.85 -25.67 -0.58
N GLU A 109 -5.18 -26.35 0.33
CA GLU A 109 -4.62 -25.74 1.54
C GLU A 109 -3.64 -24.60 1.27
N VAL A 110 -3.75 -23.55 2.08
CA VAL A 110 -2.87 -22.39 2.12
C VAL A 110 -2.16 -22.38 3.46
N SER A 111 -0.84 -22.34 3.44
CA SER A 111 -0.05 -22.16 4.66
C SER A 111 0.03 -20.68 5.05
N HIS A 112 0.08 -20.41 6.36
CA HIS A 112 0.29 -19.05 6.90
C HIS A 112 1.57 -18.38 6.34
N MET A 113 2.61 -19.17 6.03
CA MET A 113 3.84 -18.69 5.37
C MET A 113 3.61 -18.26 3.92
N SER A 114 2.68 -18.90 3.22
CA SER A 114 2.30 -18.47 1.86
C SER A 114 1.61 -17.10 1.88
N ILE A 115 0.75 -16.86 2.88
CA ILE A 115 0.11 -15.56 3.10
C ILE A 115 1.16 -14.48 3.39
N LEU A 116 2.13 -14.76 4.28
CA LEU A 116 3.23 -13.83 4.55
C LEU A 116 4.05 -13.52 3.29
N ARG A 117 4.35 -14.52 2.46
CA ARG A 117 5.03 -14.31 1.17
C ARG A 117 4.22 -13.44 0.22
N TRP A 118 2.89 -13.61 0.18
CA TRP A 118 2.02 -12.74 -0.62
C TRP A 118 2.03 -11.30 -0.11
N ILE A 119 1.91 -11.08 1.20
CA ILE A 119 2.01 -9.73 1.79
C ILE A 119 3.29 -9.05 1.32
N ARG A 120 4.44 -9.70 1.52
CA ARG A 120 5.76 -9.15 1.12
C ARG A 120 5.82 -8.86 -0.38
N ARG A 121 5.34 -9.77 -1.22
CA ARG A 121 5.31 -9.60 -2.68
C ARG A 121 4.46 -8.39 -3.09
N TYR A 122 3.27 -8.25 -2.52
CA TYR A 122 2.32 -7.21 -2.95
C TYR A 122 2.67 -5.83 -2.40
N VAL A 123 3.35 -5.73 -1.25
CA VAL A 123 3.99 -4.47 -0.84
C VAL A 123 4.95 -3.99 -1.92
N MET A 124 5.86 -4.85 -2.37
CA MET A 124 6.84 -4.49 -3.40
C MET A 124 6.19 -4.18 -4.76
N THR A 125 5.01 -4.73 -5.02
CA THR A 125 4.27 -4.47 -6.26
C THR A 125 3.50 -3.15 -6.20
N ILE A 126 2.83 -2.87 -5.08
CA ILE A 126 1.87 -1.76 -4.96
C ILE A 126 2.56 -0.47 -4.53
N LYS A 127 3.56 -0.55 -3.64
CA LYS A 127 4.21 0.62 -3.06
C LYS A 127 4.79 1.59 -4.11
N PRO A 128 5.52 1.16 -5.16
CA PRO A 128 6.04 2.08 -6.17
C PRO A 128 4.93 2.85 -6.86
N PHE A 129 3.85 2.16 -7.24
CA PHE A 129 2.67 2.77 -7.84
C PHE A 129 1.98 3.75 -6.91
N THR A 130 1.70 3.37 -5.66
CA THR A 130 1.04 4.31 -4.73
C THR A 130 1.90 5.54 -4.48
N ASN A 131 3.23 5.38 -4.41
CA ASN A 131 4.18 6.47 -4.18
C ASN A 131 4.34 7.43 -5.37
N SER A 132 3.96 7.04 -6.58
CA SER A 132 4.01 7.91 -7.77
C SER A 132 2.74 8.76 -7.94
N LEU A 133 1.69 8.51 -7.16
CA LEU A 133 0.44 9.27 -7.24
C LEU A 133 0.60 10.67 -6.64
N ASN A 134 0.14 11.69 -7.36
CA ASN A 134 0.11 13.08 -6.88
C ASN A 134 -1.04 13.29 -5.91
N LEU A 135 -0.76 13.78 -4.71
CA LEU A 135 -1.73 13.92 -3.63
C LEU A 135 -2.11 15.39 -3.43
N ASN A 136 -3.41 15.65 -3.27
CA ASN A 136 -3.93 16.94 -2.84
C ASN A 136 -4.07 16.92 -1.31
N LEU A 137 -3.01 17.28 -0.60
CA LEU A 137 -2.97 17.34 0.86
C LEU A 137 -3.26 18.77 1.37
N SER A 138 -3.70 18.90 2.62
CA SER A 138 -3.97 20.20 3.23
C SER A 138 -2.70 20.99 3.58
N GLY A 139 -1.57 20.30 3.73
CA GLY A 139 -0.33 20.88 4.22
C GLY A 139 -0.33 21.12 5.74
N VAL A 140 -1.38 20.72 6.46
CA VAL A 140 -1.45 20.74 7.92
C VAL A 140 -1.27 19.32 8.43
N TYR A 141 -0.14 19.06 9.07
CA TYR A 141 0.27 17.72 9.46
C TYR A 141 0.33 17.55 10.97
N HIS A 142 0.00 16.36 11.45
CA HIS A 142 0.21 15.92 12.82
C HIS A 142 1.24 14.79 12.81
N ALA A 143 2.27 14.89 13.63
CA ALA A 143 3.29 13.86 13.77
C ALA A 143 3.44 13.44 15.23
N ASP A 144 3.67 12.15 15.44
CA ASP A 144 3.78 11.54 16.76
C ASP A 144 4.49 10.19 16.65
N GLU A 145 4.98 9.68 17.78
CA GLU A 145 5.67 8.42 17.88
C GLU A 145 5.03 7.44 18.88
N ILE A 146 5.07 6.16 18.53
CA ILE A 146 4.65 5.09 19.44
C ILE A 146 5.73 4.04 19.62
N TYR A 147 5.76 3.47 20.81
CA TYR A 147 6.51 2.24 21.05
C TYR A 147 5.83 1.05 20.36
N ILE A 148 6.64 0.23 19.70
CA ILE A 148 6.27 -1.08 19.16
C ILE A 148 7.29 -2.14 19.60
N LYS A 149 6.80 -3.32 19.98
CA LYS A 149 7.65 -4.44 20.37
C LYS A 149 8.17 -5.17 19.13
N CYS A 150 9.49 -5.28 18.99
CA CYS A 150 10.11 -6.10 17.95
C CYS A 150 11.26 -6.92 18.55
N ASN A 151 11.29 -8.23 18.28
CA ASN A 151 12.31 -9.15 18.78
C ASN A 151 12.56 -9.05 20.31
N LYS A 152 11.49 -8.85 21.09
CA LYS A 152 11.50 -8.60 22.54
C LYS A 152 12.09 -7.25 22.98
N GLU A 153 12.62 -6.45 22.05
CA GLU A 153 13.15 -5.11 22.30
C GLU A 153 12.10 -4.02 22.04
N GLN A 154 12.39 -2.83 22.57
CA GLN A 154 11.59 -1.63 22.33
C GLN A 154 12.09 -0.89 21.10
N HIS A 155 11.19 -0.73 20.13
CA HIS A 155 11.40 0.03 18.91
C HIS A 155 10.32 1.10 18.79
N TYR A 156 10.46 2.00 17.82
CA TYR A 156 9.58 3.15 17.67
C TYR A 156 9.02 3.24 16.26
N LEU A 157 7.76 3.65 16.17
CA LEU A 157 7.11 4.01 14.92
C LEU A 157 6.79 5.49 14.98
N PHE A 158 7.34 6.24 14.04
CA PHE A 158 7.05 7.65 13.84
C PHE A 158 6.04 7.74 12.70
N ASP A 159 4.91 8.38 12.93
CA ASP A 159 3.84 8.56 11.94
C ASP A 159 3.60 10.05 11.71
N LEU A 160 3.17 10.40 10.49
CA LEU A 160 2.73 11.74 10.12
C LEU A 160 1.47 11.65 9.27
N ILE A 161 0.40 12.29 9.73
CA ILE A 161 -0.93 12.27 9.13
C ILE A 161 -1.35 13.67 8.69
N ASP A 162 -2.02 13.76 7.55
CA ASP A 162 -2.63 15.01 7.07
C ASP A 162 -3.99 15.27 7.74
N LYS A 163 -4.16 16.49 8.25
CA LYS A 163 -5.28 16.85 9.12
C LYS A 163 -6.62 16.78 8.42
N GLU A 164 -6.73 17.12 7.14
CA GLU A 164 -8.03 17.15 6.45
C GLU A 164 -8.33 15.82 5.76
N THR A 165 -7.34 15.27 5.08
CA THR A 165 -7.52 14.06 4.28
C THR A 165 -7.45 12.77 5.10
N ARG A 166 -6.95 12.84 6.34
CA ARG A 166 -6.59 11.66 7.17
C ARG A 166 -5.54 10.78 6.51
N PHE A 167 -4.83 11.27 5.49
CA PHE A 167 -3.85 10.47 4.77
C PHE A 167 -2.59 10.29 5.62
N LEU A 168 -2.16 9.04 5.84
CA LEU A 168 -0.85 8.75 6.42
C LEU A 168 0.23 9.09 5.39
N VAL A 169 0.80 10.29 5.50
CA VAL A 169 1.76 10.84 4.55
C VAL A 169 3.10 10.11 4.66
N ALA A 170 3.53 9.82 5.89
CA ALA A 170 4.76 9.09 6.14
C ALA A 170 4.68 8.25 7.41
N THR A 171 5.38 7.11 7.37
CA THR A 171 5.60 6.20 8.49
C THR A 171 7.06 5.78 8.49
N HIS A 172 7.73 5.85 9.63
CA HIS A 172 9.13 5.49 9.79
C HIS A 172 9.35 4.60 11.00
N TYR A 173 9.87 3.40 10.76
CA TYR A 173 10.28 2.45 11.78
C TYR A 173 11.71 2.78 12.22
N ALA A 174 11.93 2.93 13.52
CA ALA A 174 13.24 3.18 14.11
C ALA A 174 13.51 2.20 15.26
N LYS A 175 14.78 1.88 15.51
CA LYS A 175 15.17 1.08 16.67
C LYS A 175 15.15 1.89 17.96
N GLU A 176 15.51 3.16 17.88
CA GLU A 176 15.64 4.05 19.04
C GLU A 176 14.67 5.22 18.93
N LYS A 177 14.31 5.79 20.08
CA LYS A 177 13.52 7.02 20.15
C LYS A 177 14.45 8.21 19.96
N GLY A 178 14.05 9.16 19.11
CA GLY A 178 14.72 10.45 19.03
C GLY A 178 14.97 10.90 17.59
N LEU A 179 16.15 11.50 17.40
CA LEU A 179 16.47 12.31 16.22
C LEU A 179 16.42 11.53 14.92
N ASP A 180 16.99 10.32 14.88
CA ASP A 180 17.05 9.53 13.64
C ASP A 180 15.68 9.10 13.16
N GLY A 181 14.78 8.74 14.09
CA GLY A 181 13.40 8.41 13.78
C GLY A 181 12.65 9.60 13.19
N ALA A 182 12.78 10.78 13.81
CA ALA A 182 12.21 12.02 13.30
C ALA A 182 12.78 12.40 11.93
N LYS A 183 14.11 12.38 11.74
CA LYS A 183 14.77 12.63 10.44
C LYS A 183 14.27 11.66 9.36
N GLY A 184 14.14 10.39 9.70
CA GLY A 184 13.64 9.36 8.82
C GLY A 184 12.19 9.58 8.39
N LEU A 185 11.34 10.03 9.31
CA LEU A 185 9.96 10.43 9.05
C LEU A 185 9.88 11.61 8.08
N PHE A 186 10.54 12.72 8.42
CA PHE A 186 10.46 13.96 7.66
C PHE A 186 11.11 13.89 6.28
N ARG A 187 12.18 13.09 6.13
CA ARG A 187 12.75 12.74 4.82
C ARG A 187 11.72 12.05 3.93
N LYS A 188 10.96 11.08 4.47
CA LYS A 188 9.90 10.39 3.72
C LYS A 188 8.75 11.34 3.38
N THR A 189 8.36 12.22 4.30
CA THR A 189 7.33 13.25 4.06
C THR A 189 7.71 14.13 2.88
N ARG A 190 8.95 14.64 2.84
CA ARG A 190 9.44 15.50 1.74
C ARG A 190 9.49 14.78 0.38
N GLN A 191 9.66 13.47 0.36
CA GLN A 191 9.61 12.67 -0.88
C GLN A 191 8.17 12.45 -1.38
N ARG A 192 7.17 12.60 -0.51
CA ARG A 192 5.79 12.22 -0.78
C ARG A 192 4.83 13.41 -0.92
N ALA A 193 5.17 14.52 -0.30
CA ALA A 193 4.34 15.70 -0.21
C ALA A 193 5.16 16.98 -0.39
N GLU A 194 4.48 18.04 -0.79
CA GLU A 194 5.04 19.38 -0.83
C GLU A 194 5.37 19.90 0.58
N LYS A 195 6.01 21.06 0.63
CA LYS A 195 6.35 21.73 1.90
C LYS A 195 5.06 21.99 2.71
N PRO A 196 5.00 21.60 3.99
CA PRO A 196 3.82 21.85 4.82
C PRO A 196 3.65 23.34 5.11
N LEU A 197 2.40 23.71 5.39
CA LEU A 197 2.03 24.99 5.97
C LEU A 197 2.28 24.96 7.49
N CYS A 198 1.84 23.89 8.14
CA CYS A 198 1.91 23.72 9.58
C CYS A 198 2.20 22.27 9.95
N VAL A 199 3.02 22.06 10.98
CA VAL A 199 3.27 20.75 11.57
C VAL A 199 2.98 20.83 13.07
N TYR A 200 2.11 19.95 13.55
CA TYR A 200 1.85 19.73 14.96
C TYR A 200 2.63 18.50 15.42
N THR A 201 3.37 18.62 16.51
CA THR A 201 4.05 17.48 17.14
C THR A 201 3.80 17.44 18.63
N ASP A 202 3.97 16.26 19.23
CA ASP A 202 4.05 16.17 20.67
C ASP A 202 5.39 16.76 21.20
N GLY A 203 5.61 16.68 22.51
CA GLY A 203 6.73 17.30 23.23
C GLY A 203 8.14 16.81 22.91
N LEU A 204 8.32 15.85 21.99
CA LEU A 204 9.64 15.33 21.67
C LEU A 204 10.52 16.41 21.01
N GLN A 205 11.56 16.86 21.73
CA GLN A 205 12.46 17.93 21.28
C GLN A 205 13.13 17.66 19.92
N ALA A 206 13.31 16.38 19.56
CA ALA A 206 13.86 15.98 18.27
C ALA A 206 13.07 16.55 17.08
N TYR A 207 11.76 16.76 17.22
CA TYR A 207 10.94 17.32 16.15
C TYR A 207 11.25 18.77 15.83
N VAL A 208 11.53 19.59 16.85
CA VAL A 208 11.84 21.02 16.68
C VAL A 208 13.02 21.21 15.73
N ASN A 209 14.11 20.49 16.00
CA ASN A 209 15.32 20.58 15.20
C ASN A 209 15.09 20.06 13.77
N VAL A 210 14.38 18.93 13.64
CA VAL A 210 14.22 18.28 12.33
C VAL A 210 13.26 19.02 11.41
N VAL A 211 12.16 19.59 11.93
CA VAL A 211 11.23 20.38 11.11
C VAL A 211 11.95 21.60 10.55
N SER A 212 12.77 22.25 11.37
CA SER A 212 13.63 23.35 10.94
C SER A 212 14.59 22.90 9.83
N ASP A 213 15.42 21.89 10.10
CA ASP A 213 16.45 21.43 9.16
C ASP A 213 15.91 20.90 7.82
N THR A 214 14.70 20.33 7.81
CA THR A 214 14.16 19.65 6.62
C THR A 214 13.73 20.63 5.52
N TRP A 215 13.25 21.83 5.89
CA TRP A 215 12.60 22.74 4.94
C TRP A 215 12.96 24.22 5.08
N TYR A 216 13.75 24.60 6.10
CA TYR A 216 14.37 25.92 6.08
C TYR A 216 15.52 25.93 5.07
N SER A 217 15.59 26.99 4.27
CA SER A 217 16.69 27.21 3.34
C SER A 217 17.57 28.31 3.90
N ASN A 218 18.89 28.09 3.89
CA ASN A 218 19.89 29.11 4.23
C ASN A 218 20.01 30.22 3.16
N LYS A 219 19.17 30.23 2.12
CA LYS A 219 19.21 31.24 1.04
C LYS A 219 18.33 32.45 1.39
N ASN A 220 18.89 33.65 1.20
CA ASN A 220 18.17 34.93 1.31
C ASN A 220 17.42 35.26 -0.01
N PRO A 221 16.18 35.79 0.04
CA PRO A 221 15.37 36.05 1.23
C PRO A 221 14.81 34.74 1.83
N ARG A 222 14.73 34.68 3.16
CA ARG A 222 14.15 33.54 3.89
C ARG A 222 12.70 33.32 3.42
N LYS A 223 12.42 32.25 2.68
CA LYS A 223 11.03 31.86 2.35
C LYS A 223 10.25 31.72 3.65
N LYS A 224 9.00 32.22 3.70
CA LYS A 224 8.07 32.08 4.85
C LYS A 224 8.24 30.69 5.51
N GLY A 225 8.53 30.72 6.81
CA GLY A 225 8.82 29.54 7.62
C GLY A 225 7.62 28.59 7.70
N ILE A 226 7.88 27.31 7.96
CA ILE A 226 6.82 26.39 8.38
C ILE A 226 6.43 26.78 9.80
N GLU A 227 5.14 26.84 10.08
CA GLU A 227 4.67 26.95 11.46
C GLU A 227 4.83 25.57 12.13
N HIS A 228 5.77 25.45 13.07
CA HIS A 228 5.88 24.26 13.91
C HIS A 228 5.26 24.56 15.27
N ILE A 229 4.24 23.79 15.62
CA ILE A 229 3.52 23.94 16.88
C ILE A 229 3.72 22.66 17.70
N ARG A 230 4.33 22.78 18.88
CA ARG A 230 4.29 21.69 19.85
C ARG A 230 2.96 21.75 20.59
N ILE A 231 2.28 20.64 20.71
CA ILE A 231 0.95 20.58 21.34
C ILE A 231 1.01 20.97 22.81
N ILE A 232 2.12 20.65 23.50
CA ILE A 232 2.37 21.08 24.89
C ILE A 232 2.35 22.60 25.03
N ASP A 233 2.71 23.36 23.99
CA ASP A 233 2.76 24.81 24.03
C ASP A 233 1.39 25.46 23.75
N ARG A 234 0.37 24.69 23.34
CA ARG A 234 -0.99 25.18 23.07
C ARG A 234 -2.07 24.17 23.48
N HIS A 235 -2.67 24.40 24.65
CA HIS A 235 -3.70 23.53 25.24
C HIS A 235 -4.98 23.33 24.40
N ASP A 236 -5.23 24.20 23.42
CA ASP A 236 -6.42 24.15 22.56
C ASP A 236 -6.34 23.11 21.43
N TYR A 237 -5.13 22.58 21.17
CA TYR A 237 -4.91 21.62 20.09
C TYR A 237 -4.80 20.19 20.63
N ARG A 238 -5.46 19.24 19.94
CA ARG A 238 -5.47 17.83 20.33
C ARG A 238 -4.89 16.94 19.24
N ASN A 239 -4.12 15.93 19.64
CA ASN A 239 -3.51 14.94 18.73
C ASN A 239 -4.40 13.72 18.46
N ASN A 240 -5.68 13.78 18.83
CA ASN A 240 -6.63 12.66 18.79
C ASN A 240 -6.63 11.87 17.46
N MET A 241 -6.38 12.55 16.34
CA MET A 241 -6.37 11.91 15.02
C MET A 241 -5.20 10.95 14.84
N ILE A 242 -3.98 11.38 15.19
CA ILE A 242 -2.81 10.50 15.06
C ILE A 242 -2.85 9.41 16.13
N GLU A 243 -3.30 9.73 17.34
CA GLU A 243 -3.53 8.75 18.40
C GLU A 243 -4.52 7.67 17.96
N ARG A 244 -5.60 8.04 17.25
CA ARG A 244 -6.61 7.10 16.77
C ARG A 244 -6.05 6.10 15.77
N ILE A 245 -5.24 6.55 14.81
CA ILE A 245 -4.62 5.67 13.82
C ILE A 245 -3.51 4.81 14.45
N GLN A 246 -2.70 5.39 15.33
CA GLN A 246 -1.72 4.65 16.10
C GLN A 246 -2.37 3.59 16.99
N GLY A 247 -3.55 3.85 17.54
CA GLY A 247 -4.37 2.84 18.21
C GLY A 247 -4.70 1.65 17.31
N THR A 248 -5.12 1.90 16.06
CA THR A 248 -5.35 0.84 15.06
C THR A 248 -4.07 0.06 14.71
N ILE A 249 -2.92 0.74 14.64
CA ILE A 249 -1.63 0.06 14.46
C ILE A 249 -1.31 -0.83 15.67
N ARG A 250 -1.52 -0.33 16.90
CA ARG A 250 -1.30 -1.10 18.14
C ARG A 250 -2.19 -2.35 18.20
N GLU A 251 -3.46 -2.25 17.83
CA GLU A 251 -4.37 -3.40 17.73
C GLU A 251 -3.80 -4.48 16.79
N ARG A 252 -3.32 -4.07 15.62
CA ARG A 252 -2.69 -4.96 14.63
C ARG A 252 -1.41 -5.62 15.16
N VAL A 253 -0.53 -4.85 15.79
CA VAL A 253 0.73 -5.35 16.38
C VAL A 253 0.45 -6.29 17.56
N LYS A 254 -0.58 -6.01 18.36
CA LYS A 254 -1.00 -6.84 19.50
C LYS A 254 -1.42 -8.24 19.06
N VAL A 255 -2.20 -8.36 17.98
CA VAL A 255 -2.60 -9.67 17.41
C VAL A 255 -1.38 -10.50 16.99
N MET A 256 -0.29 -9.85 16.60
CA MET A 256 0.96 -10.52 16.22
C MET A 256 1.86 -10.90 17.40
N ARG A 257 1.53 -10.44 18.62
CA ARG A 257 2.36 -10.55 19.83
C ARG A 257 3.74 -9.89 19.64
N GLY A 258 3.75 -8.74 18.96
CA GLY A 258 4.96 -8.03 18.56
C GLY A 258 5.64 -8.64 17.34
N PHE A 259 6.48 -7.85 16.68
CA PHE A 259 7.26 -8.29 15.55
C PHE A 259 8.43 -9.18 16.00
N LYS A 260 8.94 -10.01 15.08
CA LYS A 260 10.11 -10.88 15.32
C LYS A 260 11.37 -10.42 14.59
N ASN A 261 11.20 -9.57 13.58
CA ASN A 261 12.28 -9.12 12.70
C ASN A 261 11.94 -7.72 12.18
N PRO A 262 12.86 -6.74 12.31
CA PRO A 262 12.68 -5.37 11.78
C PRO A 262 12.25 -5.32 10.31
N LYS A 263 12.90 -6.08 9.43
CA LYS A 263 12.57 -6.10 7.99
C LYS A 263 11.14 -6.58 7.73
N SER A 264 10.65 -7.52 8.54
CA SER A 264 9.26 -7.98 8.42
C SER A 264 8.29 -6.97 9.02
N ALA A 265 8.68 -6.26 10.09
CA ALA A 265 7.90 -5.18 10.67
C ALA A 265 7.67 -4.08 9.62
N GLU A 266 8.75 -3.60 8.99
CA GLU A 266 8.69 -2.59 7.93
C GLU A 266 7.74 -2.99 6.80
N GLN A 267 7.88 -4.20 6.26
CA GLN A 267 7.02 -4.67 5.16
C GLN A 267 5.54 -4.74 5.56
N ILE A 268 5.24 -5.18 6.79
CA ILE A 268 3.87 -5.29 7.27
C ILE A 268 3.27 -3.90 7.53
N LEU A 269 4.07 -2.97 8.09
CA LEU A 269 3.69 -1.59 8.29
C LEU A 269 3.45 -0.87 6.95
N GLU A 270 4.29 -1.11 5.94
CA GLU A 270 4.07 -0.58 4.59
C GLU A 270 2.77 -1.10 3.97
N MET A 271 2.49 -2.39 4.13
CA MET A 271 1.21 -2.94 3.68
C MET A 271 0.02 -2.35 4.45
N PHE A 272 0.19 -2.07 5.75
CA PHE A 272 -0.83 -1.41 6.56
C PHE A 272 -1.11 0.00 6.05
N VAL A 273 -0.07 0.80 5.76
CA VAL A 273 -0.22 2.14 5.19
C VAL A 273 -0.97 2.10 3.85
N ILE A 274 -0.63 1.15 2.96
CA ILE A 274 -1.34 0.94 1.69
C ILE A 274 -2.81 0.64 1.95
N TRP A 275 -3.09 -0.31 2.85
CA TRP A 275 -4.46 -0.70 3.18
C TRP A 275 -5.26 0.47 3.78
N TYR A 276 -4.68 1.18 4.73
CA TYR A 276 -5.32 2.31 5.41
C TYR A 276 -5.65 3.44 4.43
N ASN A 277 -4.67 3.87 3.62
CA ASN A 277 -4.83 5.01 2.73
C ASN A 277 -5.73 4.69 1.52
N PHE A 278 -5.60 3.51 0.92
CA PHE A 278 -6.20 3.24 -0.40
C PHE A 278 -7.40 2.30 -0.39
N LEU A 279 -7.58 1.48 0.67
CA LEU A 279 -8.57 0.40 0.66
C LEU A 279 -9.63 0.56 1.75
N ARG A 280 -9.20 0.95 2.96
CA ARG A 280 -10.06 1.12 4.13
C ARG A 280 -10.87 2.40 4.03
N VAL A 281 -12.19 2.27 4.16
CA VAL A 281 -13.07 3.43 4.34
C VAL A 281 -12.88 3.97 5.75
N HIS A 282 -12.52 5.24 5.86
CA HIS A 282 -12.30 5.89 7.14
C HIS A 282 -13.61 6.45 7.68
N GLN A 283 -14.05 5.99 8.85
CA GLN A 283 -15.35 6.33 9.44
C GLN A 283 -15.58 7.84 9.56
N GLY A 284 -14.58 8.61 9.99
CA GLY A 284 -14.72 10.07 10.17
C GLY A 284 -14.83 10.89 8.88
N ILE A 285 -14.52 10.33 7.71
CA ILE A 285 -14.60 11.06 6.41
C ILE A 285 -15.45 10.33 5.36
N GLY A 286 -16.01 9.16 5.67
CA GLY A 286 -16.90 8.39 4.78
C GLY A 286 -16.25 7.77 3.54
N MET A 287 -14.97 8.01 3.29
CA MET A 287 -14.21 7.53 2.13
C MET A 287 -12.79 7.10 2.52
N THR A 288 -11.99 6.61 1.58
CA THR A 288 -10.58 6.34 1.88
C THR A 288 -9.79 7.64 1.98
N PRO A 289 -8.72 7.70 2.80
CA PRO A 289 -7.86 8.88 2.85
C PRO A 289 -7.30 9.29 1.47
N ALA A 290 -6.97 8.32 0.62
CA ALA A 290 -6.51 8.59 -0.74
C ALA A 290 -7.59 9.29 -1.58
N GLN A 291 -8.86 8.86 -1.49
CA GLN A 291 -9.97 9.53 -2.17
C GLN A 291 -10.12 10.97 -1.71
N LYS A 292 -10.05 11.21 -0.40
CA LYS A 292 -10.11 12.56 0.16
C LYS A 292 -8.91 13.42 -0.27
N ALA A 293 -7.76 12.82 -0.51
CA ALA A 293 -6.57 13.43 -1.09
C ALA A 293 -6.59 13.53 -2.64
N GLY A 294 -7.76 13.39 -3.27
CA GLY A 294 -7.94 13.58 -4.72
C GLY A 294 -7.61 12.37 -5.59
N ILE A 295 -7.37 11.19 -5.01
CA ILE A 295 -7.04 9.98 -5.77
C ILE A 295 -8.29 9.16 -6.10
N GLU A 296 -8.66 9.10 -7.37
CA GLU A 296 -9.77 8.28 -7.86
C GLU A 296 -9.31 7.02 -8.60
N LEU A 297 -9.18 5.91 -7.88
CA LEU A 297 -8.79 4.61 -8.48
C LEU A 297 -9.97 3.74 -8.94
N LYS A 298 -11.22 4.05 -8.58
CA LYS A 298 -12.43 3.26 -8.96
C LYS A 298 -12.21 1.73 -8.81
N LEU A 299 -11.79 1.29 -7.62
CA LEU A 299 -11.32 -0.09 -7.37
C LEU A 299 -12.43 -1.16 -7.30
N GLY A 300 -13.70 -0.78 -7.39
CA GLY A 300 -14.83 -1.73 -7.34
C GLY A 300 -14.89 -2.54 -6.04
N LYS A 301 -15.41 -3.77 -6.14
CA LYS A 301 -15.67 -4.66 -4.99
C LYS A 301 -14.40 -5.30 -4.42
N ASP A 302 -13.61 -6.01 -5.24
CA ASP A 302 -12.32 -6.55 -4.82
C ASP A 302 -11.23 -5.49 -4.98
N LYS A 303 -11.13 -4.63 -3.97
CA LYS A 303 -10.23 -3.47 -4.02
C LYS A 303 -8.76 -3.88 -4.07
N TRP A 304 -8.38 -4.96 -3.38
CA TRP A 304 -7.01 -5.49 -3.42
C TRP A 304 -6.64 -5.96 -4.82
N LEU A 305 -7.52 -6.73 -5.47
CA LEU A 305 -7.27 -7.23 -6.81
C LEU A 305 -7.04 -6.09 -7.79
N ASN A 306 -7.94 -5.10 -7.78
CA ASN A 306 -7.87 -3.98 -8.69
C ASN A 306 -6.69 -3.04 -8.38
N LEU A 307 -6.27 -2.93 -7.11
CA LEU A 307 -5.09 -2.16 -6.75
C LEU A 307 -3.80 -2.83 -7.28
N VAL A 308 -3.68 -4.15 -7.15
CA VAL A 308 -2.56 -4.92 -7.74
C VAL A 308 -2.52 -4.75 -9.25
N TYR A 309 -3.68 -4.81 -9.90
CA TYR A 309 -3.83 -4.58 -11.34
C TYR A 309 -3.34 -3.21 -11.77
N ARG A 310 -3.84 -2.13 -11.15
CA ARG A 310 -3.37 -0.77 -11.46
C ARG A 310 -1.87 -0.60 -11.25
N SER A 311 -1.35 -1.23 -10.20
CA SER A 311 0.08 -1.19 -9.89
C SER A 311 0.97 -1.84 -10.96
N LYS A 312 0.42 -2.74 -11.78
CA LYS A 312 1.14 -3.38 -12.89
C LYS A 312 0.98 -2.69 -14.23
N ILE A 313 -0.08 -1.89 -14.39
CA ILE A 313 -0.33 -1.11 -15.59
C ILE A 313 0.58 0.13 -15.64
N GLN A 314 0.77 0.78 -14.49
CA GLN A 314 1.44 2.09 -14.38
C GLN A 314 2.88 2.02 -13.83
N ALA A 315 3.47 0.82 -13.73
CA ALA A 315 4.84 0.59 -13.26
C ALA A 315 5.82 0.28 -14.41
#